data_AF-A0A5E4NTJ2-F1
#
_entry.id   AF-A0A5E4NTJ2-F1
#
_cell.length_a   1.000
_cell.length_b   1.000
_cell.length_c   1.000
_cell.angle_alpha   90.00
_cell.angle_beta   90.00
_cell.angle_gamma   90.00
#
_symmetry.space_group_name_H-M   'P 1'
#
loop_
_entity.id
_entity.type
_entity.pdbx_description
1 polymer ?
#
loop_
_entity_poly.entity_id
_entity_poly.type
_entity_poly.pdbx_seq_one_letter_code
_entity_poly.pdbx_strand_id
1 'polypeptide(L)'
;MQNVINSGNKIKAKSLNDRLFRHLCHDNVEDFERLILHTEVRWQSKGNCLTHIYNLFQTILEFLQPLDKQLYDELQKIETNIAYLANIFKNLMKYTKFPIEEELLEVKHNEEVKLVFKHNEYELFWLKQKTMYPQLWKKVELLIMALLSTYLVEKNFSAVQQLLTKLRN
;
A
#
# COMPACT_ATOMS: atom_id res chain seq x y z
N MET A 1 1.02 5.97 -3.88
CA MET A 1 0.88 6.25 -2.44
C MET A 1 0.85 7.75 -2.12
N GLN A 2 1.68 8.59 -2.75
CA GLN A 2 1.67 10.04 -2.52
C GLN A 2 0.31 10.71 -2.83
N ASN A 3 -0.35 10.33 -3.93
CA ASN A 3 -1.66 10.89 -4.29
C ASN A 3 -2.77 10.55 -3.29
N VAL A 4 -2.70 9.37 -2.68
CA VAL A 4 -3.59 8.94 -1.59
C VAL A 4 -3.41 9.81 -0.36
N ILE A 5 -2.15 10.06 0.02
CA ILE A 5 -1.81 10.92 1.16
C ILE A 5 -2.25 12.37 0.89
N ASN A 6 -1.98 12.88 -0.30
CA ASN A 6 -2.38 14.24 -0.71
C ASN A 6 -3.91 14.42 -0.70
N SER A 7 -4.66 13.40 -1.14
CA SER A 7 -6.13 13.39 -1.13
C SER A 7 -6.68 13.52 0.28
N GLY A 8 -6.24 12.65 1.18
CA GLY A 8 -6.69 12.72 2.56
C GLY A 8 -6.26 14.03 3.25
N ASN A 9 -5.05 14.53 2.98
CA ASN A 9 -4.59 15.81 3.52
C ASN A 9 -5.46 16.97 3.03
N LYS A 10 -5.88 16.98 1.76
CA LYS A 10 -6.81 18.00 1.22
C LYS A 10 -8.20 17.96 1.87
N ILE A 11 -8.71 16.76 2.14
CA ILE A 11 -9.98 16.59 2.85
C ILE A 11 -9.87 17.13 4.29
N LYS A 12 -8.77 16.83 4.98
CA LYS A 12 -8.53 17.28 6.36
C LYS A 12 -8.07 18.72 6.50
N ALA A 13 -7.59 19.35 5.43
CA ALA A 13 -7.03 20.70 5.48
C ALA A 13 -8.04 21.78 5.91
N LYS A 14 -9.34 21.54 5.73
CA LYS A 14 -10.42 22.46 6.12
C LYS A 14 -11.45 21.75 6.99
N SER A 15 -11.82 22.37 8.13
CA SER A 15 -12.84 21.84 9.05
C SER A 15 -14.22 21.67 8.40
N LEU A 16 -14.55 22.50 7.40
CA LEU A 16 -15.76 22.32 6.60
C LEU A 16 -15.69 21.05 5.74
N ASN A 17 -14.56 20.80 5.07
CA ASN A 17 -14.39 19.63 4.22
C ASN A 17 -14.47 18.33 5.04
N ASP A 18 -13.84 18.28 6.22
CA ASP A 18 -13.92 17.13 7.13
C ASP A 18 -15.36 16.87 7.64
N ARG A 19 -16.19 17.91 7.79
CA ARG A 19 -17.61 17.75 8.12
C ARG A 19 -18.47 17.29 6.93
N LEU A 20 -18.25 17.88 5.76
CA LEU A 20 -18.97 17.49 4.53
C LEU A 20 -18.63 16.06 4.13
N PHE A 21 -17.36 15.66 4.23
CA PHE A 21 -16.92 14.30 3.98
C PHE A 21 -17.58 13.30 4.95
N ARG A 22 -17.68 13.65 6.24
CA ARG A 22 -18.40 12.84 7.23
C ARG A 22 -19.87 12.62 6.86
N HIS A 23 -20.55 13.67 6.41
CA HIS A 23 -21.94 13.57 5.97
C HIS A 23 -22.07 12.66 4.74
N LEU A 24 -21.17 12.81 3.76
CA LEU A 24 -21.14 11.96 2.58
C LEU A 24 -20.88 10.48 2.93
N CYS A 25 -19.99 10.19 3.88
CA CYS A 25 -19.79 8.82 4.37
C CYS A 25 -21.06 8.23 4.99
N HIS A 26 -21.82 9.04 5.73
CA HIS A 26 -23.10 8.60 6.31
C HIS A 26 -24.14 8.32 5.22
N ASP A 27 -24.23 9.19 4.20
CA ASP A 27 -25.16 9.03 3.08
C ASP A 27 -24.83 7.80 2.22
N ASN A 28 -23.54 7.50 2.04
CA ASN A 28 -23.06 6.33 1.31
C ASN A 28 -23.05 5.04 2.14
N VAL A 29 -23.53 5.09 3.40
CA VAL A 29 -23.59 3.93 4.33
C VAL A 29 -22.21 3.28 4.51
N GLU A 30 -21.19 4.11 4.65
CA GLU A 30 -19.82 3.65 4.82
C GLU A 30 -19.58 3.15 6.26
N ASP A 31 -18.85 2.05 6.39
CA ASP A 31 -18.44 1.51 7.70
C ASP A 31 -17.56 2.48 8.51
N PHE A 32 -16.98 3.47 7.84
CA PHE A 32 -16.08 4.44 8.45
C PHE A 32 -16.44 5.88 8.07
N GLU A 33 -16.86 6.66 9.06
CA GLU A 33 -17.26 8.06 8.83
C GLU A 33 -16.07 9.04 8.72
N ARG A 34 -14.84 8.61 9.03
CA ARG A 34 -13.69 9.52 9.09
C ARG A 34 -12.42 8.92 8.54
N LEU A 35 -11.80 9.63 7.61
CA LEU A 35 -10.45 9.34 7.12
C LEU A 35 -9.45 9.31 8.28
N ILE A 36 -8.90 8.13 8.55
CA ILE A 36 -7.80 7.97 9.50
C ILE A 36 -6.49 8.06 8.72
N LEU A 37 -6.00 9.28 8.54
CA LEU A 37 -4.59 9.52 8.19
C LEU A 37 -3.82 9.68 9.49
N HIS A 38 -3.17 8.60 9.95
CA HIS A 38 -2.14 8.73 10.97
C HIS A 38 -0.83 9.09 10.29
N THR A 39 -0.18 10.14 10.79
CA THR A 39 1.26 10.25 10.66
C THR A 39 1.86 9.11 11.47
N GLU A 40 2.83 8.39 10.89
CA GLU A 40 3.99 7.80 11.59
C GLU A 40 4.18 6.26 11.67
N VAL A 41 5.37 5.87 11.16
CA VAL A 41 6.39 4.95 11.70
C VAL A 41 6.10 3.44 11.85
N ARG A 42 4.86 2.96 12.03
CA ARG A 42 4.58 1.49 12.14
C ARG A 42 3.80 0.91 10.96
N TRP A 43 4.31 -0.21 10.44
CA TRP A 43 3.79 -0.85 9.23
C TRP A 43 2.33 -1.36 9.36
N GLN A 44 1.91 -1.81 10.55
CA GLN A 44 0.50 -2.16 10.82
C GLN A 44 -0.43 -0.95 10.73
N SER A 45 0.00 0.22 11.20
CA SER A 45 -0.78 1.47 11.07
C SER A 45 -0.94 1.85 9.60
N LYS A 46 0.14 1.72 8.80
CA LYS A 46 0.09 1.93 7.34
C LYS A 46 -0.86 0.97 6.63
N GLY A 47 -0.84 -0.31 6.99
CA GLY A 47 -1.76 -1.32 6.45
C GLY A 47 -3.23 -1.00 6.76
N ASN A 48 -3.54 -0.67 8.01
CA ASN A 48 -4.88 -0.26 8.42
C ASN A 48 -5.36 1.00 7.69
N CYS A 49 -4.51 2.03 7.58
CA CYS A 49 -4.85 3.24 6.84
C CYS A 49 -5.15 2.91 5.37
N LEU A 50 -4.38 2.03 4.74
CA LEU A 50 -4.55 1.68 3.34
C LEU A 50 -5.83 0.87 3.10
N THR A 51 -6.16 -0.08 3.99
CA THR A 51 -7.44 -0.80 3.95
C THR A 51 -8.62 0.14 4.13
N HIS A 52 -8.53 1.08 5.08
CA HIS A 52 -9.58 2.05 5.33
C HIS A 52 -9.80 2.99 4.13
N ILE A 53 -8.72 3.47 3.52
CA ILE A 53 -8.79 4.31 2.32
C ILE A 53 -9.39 3.54 1.15
N TYR A 54 -9.05 2.26 0.99
CA TYR A 54 -9.64 1.43 -0.06
C TYR A 54 -11.14 1.23 0.13
N ASN A 55 -11.59 1.00 1.37
CA ASN A 55 -13.02 0.88 1.66
C ASN A 55 -13.77 2.18 1.32
N LEU A 56 -13.19 3.33 1.64
CA LEU A 56 -13.77 4.65 1.32
C LEU A 56 -13.45 5.14 -0.09
N PHE A 57 -12.88 4.31 -0.97
CA PHE A 57 -12.24 4.81 -2.20
C PHE A 57 -13.23 5.50 -3.14
N GLN A 58 -14.42 4.92 -3.31
CA GLN A 58 -15.48 5.50 -4.14
C GLN A 58 -16.01 6.82 -3.55
N THR A 59 -16.25 6.86 -2.23
CA THR A 59 -16.64 8.07 -1.51
C THR A 59 -15.56 9.17 -1.56
N ILE A 60 -14.28 8.81 -1.56
CA ILE A 60 -13.16 9.74 -1.76
C ILE A 60 -13.16 10.31 -3.18
N LEU A 61 -13.39 9.47 -4.19
CA LEU A 61 -13.47 9.91 -5.59
C LEU A 61 -14.66 10.87 -5.79
N GLU A 62 -15.84 10.52 -5.29
CA GLU A 62 -17.03 11.37 -5.36
C GLU A 62 -16.79 12.75 -4.72
N PHE A 63 -16.16 12.77 -3.54
CA PHE A 63 -15.83 14.02 -2.86
C PHE A 63 -14.76 14.85 -3.61
N LEU A 64 -13.76 14.20 -4.20
CA LEU A 64 -12.68 14.88 -4.91
C LEU A 64 -13.11 15.43 -6.26
N GLN A 65 -14.09 14.81 -6.93
CA GLN A 65 -14.53 15.19 -8.26
C GLN A 65 -14.83 16.70 -8.41
N PRO A 66 -15.61 17.34 -7.52
CA PRO A 66 -15.85 18.78 -7.55
C PRO A 66 -14.73 19.62 -6.93
N LEU A 67 -13.89 19.04 -6.05
CA LEU A 67 -12.86 19.77 -5.29
C LEU A 67 -11.53 19.90 -6.03
N ASP A 68 -11.11 18.84 -6.71
CA ASP A 68 -9.86 18.78 -7.46
C ASP A 68 -9.94 17.65 -8.51
N LYS A 69 -10.38 18.04 -9.71
CA LYS A 69 -10.56 17.12 -10.83
C LYS A 69 -9.25 16.46 -11.29
N GLN A 70 -8.13 17.17 -11.23
CA GLN A 70 -6.84 16.59 -11.61
C GLN A 70 -6.46 15.46 -10.65
N LEU A 71 -6.60 15.71 -9.34
CA LEU A 71 -6.32 14.70 -8.34
C LEU A 71 -7.30 13.51 -8.42
N TYR A 72 -8.56 13.76 -8.74
CA TYR A 72 -9.54 12.71 -9.06
C TYR A 72 -9.05 11.81 -10.21
N ASP A 73 -8.70 12.39 -11.36
CA ASP A 73 -8.27 11.64 -12.56
C ASP A 73 -7.00 10.82 -12.30
N GLU A 74 -6.09 11.35 -11.49
CA GLU A 74 -4.87 10.63 -11.09
C GLU A 74 -5.15 9.52 -10.07
N LEU A 75 -6.08 9.73 -9.15
CA LEU A 75 -6.43 8.75 -8.12
C LEU A 75 -7.18 7.57 -8.73
N GLN A 76 -8.12 7.84 -9.65
CA GLN A 76 -8.89 6.81 -10.35
C GLN A 76 -7.98 5.82 -11.10
N LYS A 77 -6.90 6.30 -11.73
CA LYS A 77 -5.93 5.45 -12.47
C LYS A 77 -5.21 4.43 -11.58
N ILE A 78 -5.14 4.66 -10.27
CA ILE A 78 -4.41 3.81 -9.33
C ILE A 78 -5.31 2.97 -8.44
N GLU A 79 -6.62 2.91 -8.72
CA GLU A 79 -7.61 2.13 -7.96
C GLU A 79 -7.18 0.67 -7.80
N THR A 80 -6.89 -0.01 -8.91
CA THR A 80 -6.46 -1.43 -8.91
C THR A 80 -5.19 -1.63 -8.09
N ASN A 81 -4.25 -0.69 -8.14
CA ASN A 81 -3.02 -0.75 -7.36
C ASN A 81 -3.29 -0.60 -5.85
N ILE A 82 -4.21 0.28 -5.47
CA ILE A 82 -4.62 0.47 -4.08
C ILE A 82 -5.39 -0.76 -3.57
N ALA A 83 -6.31 -1.31 -4.36
CA ALA A 83 -7.05 -2.54 -4.06
C ALA A 83 -6.09 -3.72 -3.81
N TYR A 84 -5.13 -3.89 -4.72
CA TYR A 84 -4.12 -4.93 -4.64
C TYR A 84 -3.25 -4.81 -3.38
N LEU A 85 -2.74 -3.61 -3.10
CA LEU A 85 -1.95 -3.34 -1.90
C LEU A 85 -2.79 -3.54 -0.64
N ALA A 86 -4.04 -3.06 -0.59
CA ALA A 86 -4.93 -3.24 0.56
C ALA A 86 -5.17 -4.71 0.86
N ASN A 87 -5.36 -5.54 -0.17
CA ASN A 87 -5.50 -6.98 -0.04
C ASN A 87 -4.22 -7.64 0.48
N ILE A 88 -3.05 -7.25 -0.02
CA ILE A 88 -1.75 -7.76 0.48
C ILE A 88 -1.58 -7.40 1.95
N PHE A 89 -1.77 -6.13 2.32
CA PHE A 89 -1.63 -5.68 3.70
C PHE A 89 -2.61 -6.39 4.63
N LYS A 90 -3.88 -6.54 4.23
CA LYS A 90 -4.88 -7.29 4.99
C LYS A 90 -4.47 -8.74 5.20
N ASN A 91 -3.94 -9.40 4.17
CA ASN A 91 -3.43 -10.76 4.29
C ASN A 91 -2.20 -10.81 5.21
N LEU A 92 -1.21 -9.94 5.03
CA LEU A 92 -0.02 -9.88 5.88
C LEU A 92 -0.38 -9.66 7.36
N MET A 93 -1.38 -8.82 7.63
CA MET A 93 -1.88 -8.53 8.99
C MET A 93 -2.73 -9.66 9.58
N LYS A 94 -3.44 -10.44 8.77
CA LYS A 94 -4.15 -11.64 9.25
C LYS A 94 -3.16 -12.65 9.86
N TYR A 95 -1.98 -12.75 9.26
CA TYR A 95 -0.92 -13.67 9.69
C TYR A 95 0.08 -13.04 10.68
N THR A 96 -0.14 -11.83 11.22
CA THR A 96 0.74 -11.27 12.28
C THR A 96 0.39 -11.67 13.69
N LYS A 97 -0.75 -12.31 13.94
CA LYS A 97 -1.18 -12.64 15.30
C LYS A 97 -0.37 -13.75 16.00
N PHE A 98 0.59 -14.42 15.34
CA PHE A 98 1.50 -15.45 15.91
C PHE A 98 2.84 -15.48 15.11
N PRO A 99 3.84 -16.32 15.48
CA PRO A 99 5.15 -16.05 16.12
C PRO A 99 6.13 -15.12 15.35
N ILE A 100 5.63 -14.28 14.45
CA ILE A 100 6.49 -13.50 13.55
C ILE A 100 7.06 -12.26 14.25
N GLU A 101 6.44 -11.78 15.31
CA GLU A 101 7.02 -10.69 16.10
C GLU A 101 8.34 -11.11 16.76
N GLU A 102 8.46 -12.37 17.18
CA GLU A 102 9.69 -12.94 17.74
C GLU A 102 10.77 -13.11 16.66
N GLU A 103 10.47 -13.76 15.52
CA GLU A 103 11.43 -13.87 14.41
C GLU A 103 11.88 -12.48 13.90
N LEU A 104 10.95 -11.51 13.82
CA LEU A 104 11.26 -10.15 13.38
C LEU A 104 12.08 -9.39 14.43
N LEU A 105 11.86 -9.65 15.72
CA LEU A 105 12.65 -9.11 16.81
C LEU A 105 14.05 -9.70 16.78
N GLU A 106 14.19 -11.00 16.57
CA GLU A 106 15.46 -11.70 16.48
C GLU A 106 16.29 -11.20 15.30
N VAL A 107 15.71 -11.13 14.09
CA VAL A 107 16.37 -10.56 12.89
C VAL A 107 16.83 -9.12 13.15
N LYS A 108 16.06 -8.34 13.92
CA LYS A 108 16.42 -6.95 14.26
C LYS A 108 17.51 -6.81 15.31
N HIS A 109 17.76 -7.83 16.14
CA HIS A 109 18.77 -7.77 17.20
C HIS A 109 20.00 -8.64 16.89
N ASN A 110 19.91 -9.52 15.89
CA ASN A 110 21.01 -10.37 15.46
C ASN A 110 21.98 -9.59 14.54
N GLU A 111 23.16 -9.26 15.07
CA GLU A 111 24.19 -8.51 14.33
C GLU A 111 24.76 -9.28 13.13
N GLU A 112 24.85 -10.61 13.20
CA GLU A 112 25.31 -11.43 12.08
C GLU A 112 24.30 -11.38 10.93
N VAL A 113 23.01 -11.51 11.23
CA VAL A 113 21.95 -11.40 10.23
C VAL A 113 21.94 -10.00 9.60
N LYS A 114 22.18 -8.94 10.38
CA LYS A 114 22.33 -7.57 9.85
C LYS A 114 23.54 -7.42 8.94
N LEU A 115 24.67 -8.04 9.27
CA LEU A 115 25.86 -8.03 8.42
C LEU A 115 25.58 -8.77 7.10
N VAL A 116 24.93 -9.93 7.16
CA VAL A 116 24.50 -10.65 5.96
C VAL A 116 23.53 -9.78 5.13
N PHE A 117 22.60 -9.07 5.76
CA PHE A 117 21.70 -8.14 5.08
C PHE A 117 22.44 -7.01 4.34
N LYS A 118 23.45 -6.40 4.98
CA LYS A 118 24.24 -5.31 4.36
C LYS A 118 25.06 -5.75 3.15
N HIS A 119 25.43 -7.03 3.07
CA HIS A 119 26.32 -7.57 2.05
C HIS A 119 25.59 -8.39 0.96
N ASN A 120 24.25 -8.44 0.98
CA ASN A 120 23.47 -9.19 -0.01
C ASN A 120 22.34 -8.33 -0.56
N GLU A 121 21.96 -8.61 -1.80
CA GLU A 121 20.70 -8.12 -2.35
C GLU A 121 19.52 -8.70 -1.54
N TYR A 122 18.41 -7.99 -1.53
CA TYR A 122 17.26 -8.29 -0.66
C TYR A 122 16.75 -9.72 -0.87
N GLU A 123 16.65 -10.15 -2.13
CA GLU A 123 16.20 -11.47 -2.55
C GLU A 123 17.15 -12.56 -2.06
N LEU A 124 18.46 -12.35 -2.25
CA LEU A 124 19.49 -13.31 -1.86
C LEU A 124 19.62 -13.44 -0.34
N PHE A 125 19.46 -12.34 0.39
CA PHE A 125 19.41 -12.35 1.84
C PHE A 125 18.27 -13.25 2.33
N TRP A 126 17.05 -13.02 1.86
CA TRP A 126 15.89 -13.76 2.34
C TRP A 126 15.87 -15.23 1.89
N LEU A 127 16.41 -15.53 0.70
CA LEU A 127 16.62 -16.91 0.25
C LEU A 127 17.58 -17.69 1.16
N LYS A 128 18.61 -17.04 1.72
CA LYS A 128 19.53 -17.64 2.70
C LYS A 128 18.87 -17.82 4.07
N GLN A 129 18.01 -16.88 4.45
CA GLN A 129 17.38 -16.85 5.77
C GLN A 129 16.06 -17.63 5.87
N LYS A 130 15.54 -18.17 4.74
CA LYS A 130 14.23 -18.84 4.69
C LYS A 130 14.07 -20.04 5.61
N THR A 131 15.15 -20.75 5.90
CA THR A 131 15.14 -21.93 6.78
C THR A 131 15.16 -21.53 8.25
N MET A 132 15.84 -20.43 8.57
CA MET A 132 15.99 -19.91 9.93
C MET A 132 14.76 -19.11 10.38
N TYR A 133 14.14 -18.38 9.46
CA TYR A 133 12.93 -17.58 9.70
C TYR A 133 11.81 -17.96 8.73
N PRO A 134 11.28 -19.20 8.81
CA PRO A 134 10.34 -19.74 7.82
C PRO A 134 8.97 -19.03 7.85
N GLN A 135 8.53 -18.51 9.00
CA GLN A 135 7.27 -17.80 9.09
C GLN A 135 7.39 -16.38 8.54
N LEU A 136 8.53 -15.73 8.78
CA LEU A 136 8.86 -14.44 8.19
C LEU A 136 9.10 -14.55 6.68
N TRP A 137 9.77 -15.61 6.21
CA TRP A 137 9.99 -15.87 4.79
C TRP A 137 8.68 -15.95 4.00
N LYS A 138 7.67 -16.69 4.48
CA LYS A 138 6.36 -16.76 3.80
C LYS A 138 5.75 -15.38 3.55
N LYS A 139 5.99 -14.40 4.42
CA LYS A 139 5.52 -13.03 4.25
C LYS A 139 6.38 -12.23 3.29
N VAL A 140 7.70 -12.37 3.40
CA VAL A 140 8.63 -11.69 2.50
C VAL A 140 8.48 -12.21 1.08
N GLU A 141 8.29 -13.50 0.90
CA GLU A 141 7.99 -14.13 -0.39
C GLU A 141 6.74 -13.52 -1.04
N LEU A 142 5.65 -13.36 -0.28
CA LEU A 142 4.44 -12.69 -0.77
C LEU A 142 4.69 -11.22 -1.15
N LEU A 143 5.51 -10.50 -0.39
CA LEU A 143 5.90 -9.12 -0.69
C LEU A 143 6.78 -9.05 -1.95
N ILE A 144 7.78 -9.92 -2.08
CA ILE A 144 8.67 -10.01 -3.23
C ILE A 144 7.85 -10.37 -4.47
N MET A 145 6.98 -11.39 -4.40
CA MET A 145 6.12 -11.78 -5.52
C MET A 145 5.20 -10.63 -5.93
N ALA A 146 4.62 -9.90 -4.98
CA ALA A 146 3.75 -8.78 -5.27
C ALA A 146 4.46 -7.58 -5.92
N LEU A 147 5.66 -7.26 -5.43
CA LEU A 147 6.48 -6.18 -5.97
C LEU A 147 7.03 -6.55 -7.35
N LEU A 148 7.48 -7.79 -7.54
CA LEU A 148 7.94 -8.32 -8.82
C LEU A 148 6.80 -8.38 -9.85
N SER A 149 5.60 -8.82 -9.47
CA SER A 149 4.48 -8.84 -10.41
C SER A 149 4.09 -7.44 -10.86
N THR A 150 4.09 -6.45 -9.96
CA THR A 150 3.77 -5.07 -10.31
C THR A 150 4.84 -4.46 -11.23
N TYR A 151 6.12 -4.63 -10.87
CA TYR A 151 7.24 -4.17 -11.69
C TYR A 151 7.27 -4.81 -13.08
N LEU A 152 7.05 -6.13 -13.18
CA LEU A 152 7.02 -6.84 -14.45
C LEU A 152 5.84 -6.43 -15.31
N VAL A 153 4.66 -6.23 -14.71
CA VAL A 153 3.48 -5.73 -15.41
C VAL A 153 3.74 -4.32 -15.94
N GLU A 154 4.21 -3.39 -15.11
CA GLU A 154 4.52 -2.01 -15.52
C GLU A 154 5.57 -1.95 -16.63
N LYS A 155 6.64 -2.75 -16.53
CA LYS A 155 7.68 -2.85 -17.57
C LYS A 155 7.14 -3.40 -18.89
N ASN A 156 6.31 -4.44 -18.84
CA ASN A 156 5.70 -5.03 -20.04
C ASN A 156 4.72 -4.06 -20.71
N PHE A 157 3.87 -3.38 -19.94
CA PHE A 157 2.98 -2.34 -20.48
C PHE A 157 3.76 -1.19 -21.13
N SER A 158 4.82 -0.71 -20.47
CA SER A 158 5.69 0.34 -21.01
C SER A 158 6.37 -0.09 -22.33
N ALA A 159 6.84 -1.33 -22.41
CA ALA A 159 7.43 -1.89 -23.63
C ALA A 159 6.40 -2.00 -24.77
N VAL A 160 5.17 -2.44 -24.48
CA VAL A 160 4.06 -2.49 -25.46
C VAL A 160 3.70 -1.08 -25.93
N GLN A 161 3.64 -0.09 -25.03
CA GLN A 161 3.38 1.30 -25.39
C GLN A 161 4.47 1.87 -26.31
N GLN A 162 5.73 1.57 -26.06
CA GLN A 162 6.85 1.98 -26.91
C GLN A 162 6.78 1.33 -28.30
N LEU A 163 6.39 0.06 -28.38
CA LEU A 163 6.16 -0.65 -29.64
C LEU A 163 5.00 -0.04 -30.44
N LEU A 164 3.87 0.22 -29.78
CA LEU A 164 2.70 0.85 -30.40
C LEU A 164 3.01 2.28 -30.87
N THR A 165 3.84 3.03 -30.13
CA THR A 165 4.26 4.38 -30.51
C THR A 165 5.20 4.36 -31.72
N LYS A 166 6.08 3.35 -31.81
CA LYS A 166 6.98 3.16 -32.96
C LYS A 166 6.26 2.70 -34.23
N LEU A 167 5.13 2.01 -34.10
CA LEU A 167 4.31 1.57 -35.25
C LEU A 167 3.38 2.67 -35.78
N ARG A 168 3.26 3.79 -35.06
CA ARG A 168 2.34 4.89 -35.38
C ARG A 168 3.05 6.12 -35.98
N ASN A 169 4.38 6.14 -35.96
CA ASN A 169 5.26 7.12 -36.62
C ASN A 169 5.91 6.49 -37.85
#